data_AF-U9V049-F1
#
_entry.id   AF-U9V049-F1
#
_cell.length_a   1.000
_cell.length_b   1.000
_cell.length_c   1.000
_cell.angle_alpha   90.00
_cell.angle_beta   90.00
_cell.angle_gamma   90.00
#
_symmetry.space_group_name_H-M   'P 1'
#
loop_
_entity.id
_entity.type
_entity.pdbx_description
1 polymer ?
#
loop_
_entity_poly.entity_id
_entity_poly.type
_entity_poly.pdbx_seq_one_letter_code
_entity_poly.pdbx_strand_id
1 'polypeptide(L)'
;MLINNFNKEEDDNLLSKAEAEEIKEYHFHVYFLQDNKQNRASALALREKIFKLIEKGFFHPVPLDTYNDSPRGPHSIGSYEVWCPKEHFSRVYSWFALHHGVHSILIHPLTQYEVLDHSDRSAWMGKPVPLDLSKLPEYVDKIPLQYPELGLGYSAPNNNDKTK
;
A
#
# COMPACT_ATOMS: atom_id res chain seq x y z
N MET A 1 -38.23 0.60 -43.14
CA MET A 1 -36.97 -0.03 -42.69
C MET A 1 -36.00 1.09 -42.38
N LEU A 2 -35.87 1.47 -41.11
CA LEU A 2 -34.81 2.37 -40.65
C LEU A 2 -33.73 1.49 -40.03
N ILE A 3 -32.56 1.48 -40.66
CA ILE A 3 -31.39 0.76 -40.18
C ILE A 3 -30.77 1.65 -39.11
N ASN A 4 -30.86 1.23 -37.84
CA ASN A 4 -30.08 1.83 -36.76
C ASN A 4 -28.61 1.50 -37.00
N ASN A 5 -27.85 2.48 -37.50
CA ASN A 5 -26.40 2.48 -37.39
C ASN A 5 -26.05 2.73 -35.93
N PHE A 6 -25.89 1.65 -35.17
CA PHE A 6 -25.18 1.72 -33.90
C PHE A 6 -23.71 2.00 -34.21
N ASN A 7 -23.22 3.13 -33.68
CA ASN A 7 -21.80 3.49 -33.63
C ASN A 7 -21.03 2.35 -32.96
N LYS A 8 -20.43 1.47 -33.76
CA LYS A 8 -19.61 0.36 -33.28
C LYS A 8 -18.16 0.78 -32.98
N GLU A 9 -17.78 1.99 -33.36
CA GLU A 9 -16.40 2.50 -33.21
C GLU A 9 -16.15 3.27 -31.90
N GLU A 10 -17.19 3.71 -31.17
CA GLU A 10 -17.01 4.40 -29.88
C GLU A 10 -16.76 3.44 -28.70
N ASP A 11 -17.18 2.17 -28.81
CA ASP A 11 -17.16 1.20 -27.70
C ASP A 11 -15.79 0.49 -27.55
N ASP A 12 -15.01 0.36 -28.63
CA ASP A 12 -13.69 -0.30 -28.63
C ASP A 12 -12.58 0.52 -27.95
N ASN A 13 -12.84 1.79 -27.59
CA ASN A 13 -11.86 2.70 -26.97
C ASN A 13 -12.06 2.88 -25.45
N LEU A 14 -13.07 2.22 -24.86
CA LEU A 14 -13.34 2.26 -23.44
C LEU A 14 -12.70 1.05 -22.76
N LEU A 15 -11.83 1.31 -21.78
CA LEU A 15 -11.28 0.25 -20.92
C LEU A 15 -12.44 -0.52 -20.28
N SER A 16 -12.37 -1.84 -20.30
CA SER A 16 -13.30 -2.65 -19.50
C SER A 16 -13.16 -2.29 -18.03
N LYS A 17 -14.18 -2.59 -17.24
CA LYS A 17 -14.14 -2.34 -15.79
C LYS A 17 -12.91 -2.96 -15.11
N ALA A 18 -12.47 -4.12 -15.58
CA ALA A 18 -11.28 -4.79 -15.06
C ALA A 18 -9.98 -4.07 -15.48
N GLU A 19 -9.92 -3.55 -16.70
CA GLU A 19 -8.74 -2.79 -17.19
C GLU A 19 -8.65 -1.38 -16.59
N ALA A 20 -9.80 -0.80 -16.22
CA ALA A 20 -9.88 0.47 -15.50
C ALA A 20 -9.69 0.31 -13.98
N GLU A 21 -9.64 -0.93 -13.47
CA GLU A 21 -9.42 -1.19 -12.06
C GLU A 21 -7.98 -0.85 -11.68
N GLU A 22 -7.84 -0.19 -10.54
CA GLU A 22 -6.54 0.31 -10.08
C GLU A 22 -6.52 0.20 -8.56
N ILE A 23 -5.39 -0.25 -8.04
CA ILE A 23 -5.11 -0.29 -6.61
C ILE A 23 -5.16 1.13 -6.05
N LYS A 24 -5.94 1.32 -4.98
CA LYS A 24 -6.11 2.64 -4.37
C LYS A 24 -5.19 2.90 -3.19
N GLU A 25 -4.79 1.85 -2.49
CA GLU A 25 -3.94 1.95 -1.29
C GLU A 25 -2.93 0.80 -1.25
N TYR A 26 -1.80 1.06 -0.60
CA TYR A 26 -0.69 0.14 -0.42
C TYR A 26 -0.18 0.17 1.02
N HIS A 27 0.41 -0.93 1.46
CA HIS A 27 1.25 -0.97 2.65
C HIS A 27 2.70 -1.15 2.29
N PHE A 28 3.55 -0.45 3.04
CA PHE A 28 4.99 -0.63 3.07
C PHE A 28 5.35 -1.14 4.47
N HIS A 29 5.70 -2.42 4.60
CA HIS A 29 6.18 -2.99 5.85
C HIS A 29 7.70 -2.98 5.87
N VAL A 30 8.29 -2.16 6.74
CA VAL A 30 9.73 -2.12 6.94
C VAL A 30 10.13 -3.14 8.00
N TYR A 31 11.06 -4.02 7.66
CA TYR A 31 11.52 -5.10 8.53
C TYR A 31 12.86 -4.80 9.19
N PHE A 32 13.03 -5.31 10.41
CA PHE A 32 14.25 -5.22 11.18
C PHE A 32 14.45 -6.45 12.07
N LEU A 33 15.72 -6.74 12.37
CA LEU A 33 16.12 -7.79 13.30
C LEU A 33 15.90 -7.26 14.73
N GLN A 34 14.80 -7.66 15.36
CA GLN A 34 14.35 -7.11 16.65
C GLN A 34 15.38 -7.25 17.79
N ASP A 35 16.14 -8.35 17.80
CA ASP A 35 17.16 -8.62 18.83
C ASP A 35 18.51 -7.95 18.54
N ASN A 36 18.68 -7.38 17.35
CA ASN A 36 19.87 -6.61 17.00
C ASN A 36 19.61 -5.12 17.30
N LYS A 37 20.20 -4.63 18.40
CA LYS A 37 20.00 -3.26 18.89
C LYS A 37 20.29 -2.19 17.83
N GLN A 38 21.36 -2.34 17.06
CA GLN A 38 21.75 -1.36 16.03
C GLN A 38 20.77 -1.37 14.86
N ASN A 39 20.37 -2.56 14.38
CA ASN A 39 19.41 -2.69 13.28
C ASN A 39 18.01 -2.19 13.69
N ARG A 40 17.54 -2.55 14.90
CA ARG A 40 16.29 -2.01 15.44
C ARG A 40 16.34 -0.48 15.57
N ALA A 41 17.41 0.07 16.13
CA ALA A 41 17.56 1.52 16.26
C ALA A 41 17.55 2.25 14.90
N SER A 42 18.18 1.69 13.86
CA SER A 42 18.17 2.30 12.53
C SER A 42 16.78 2.26 11.88
N ALA A 43 16.01 1.19 12.08
CA ALA A 43 14.63 1.09 11.60
C ALA A 43 13.72 2.12 12.28
N LEU A 44 13.83 2.27 13.60
CA LEU A 44 13.06 3.27 14.33
C LEU A 44 13.47 4.69 13.93
N ALA A 45 14.75 4.95 13.71
CA ALA A 45 15.21 6.25 13.19
C ALA A 45 14.65 6.54 11.78
N LEU A 46 14.54 5.52 10.92
CA LEU A 46 13.91 5.65 9.60
C LEU A 46 12.42 5.99 9.74
N ARG A 47 11.70 5.30 10.65
CA ARG A 47 10.29 5.58 10.98
C ARG A 47 10.08 7.01 11.47
N GLU A 48 10.90 7.49 12.40
CA GLU A 48 10.83 8.87 12.90
C GLU A 48 11.10 9.91 11.80
N LYS A 49 11.96 9.58 10.83
CA LYS A 49 12.20 10.45 9.67
C LYS A 49 10.95 10.56 8.78
N ILE A 50 10.16 9.50 8.65
CA ILE A 50 8.89 9.51 7.89
C ILE A 50 7.89 10.47 8.55
N PHE A 51 7.70 10.38 9.88
CA PHE A 51 6.83 11.31 10.61
C PHE A 51 7.23 12.78 10.39
N LYS A 52 8.53 13.09 10.53
CA LYS A 52 9.04 14.46 10.29
C LYS A 52 8.83 14.95 8.87
N LEU A 53 8.73 14.06 7.88
CA LEU A 53 8.45 14.44 6.49
C LEU A 53 6.96 14.67 6.26
N ILE A 54 6.10 13.91 6.94
CA ILE A 54 4.65 14.11 6.95
C ILE A 54 4.31 15.46 7.58
N GLU A 55 4.88 15.77 8.75
CA GLU A 55 4.72 17.07 9.42
C GLU A 55 5.14 18.25 8.54
N LYS A 56 6.09 18.04 7.63
CA LYS A 56 6.55 19.04 6.65
C LYS A 56 5.71 19.10 5.37
N GLY A 57 4.68 18.27 5.25
CA GLY A 57 3.83 18.17 4.06
C GLY A 57 4.54 17.60 2.82
N PHE A 58 5.65 16.86 2.99
CA PHE A 58 6.40 16.31 1.86
C PHE A 58 5.62 15.19 1.13
N PHE A 59 4.87 14.39 1.90
CA PHE A 59 3.96 13.34 1.44
C PHE A 59 2.90 13.02 2.53
N HIS A 60 1.84 12.28 2.19
CA HIS A 60 0.79 11.83 3.15
C HIS A 60 0.58 10.30 3.25
N PRO A 61 1.62 9.44 3.28
CA PRO A 61 1.50 8.14 3.92
C PRO A 61 1.37 8.32 5.43
N VAL A 62 0.82 7.34 6.14
CA VAL A 62 0.70 7.36 7.59
C VAL A 62 1.28 6.08 8.17
N PRO A 63 2.38 6.15 8.94
CA PRO A 63 2.81 5.01 9.73
C PRO A 63 1.77 4.72 10.80
N LEU A 64 1.45 3.44 11.03
CA LEU A 64 0.69 3.06 12.22
C LEU A 64 1.46 3.54 13.46
N ASP A 65 0.74 4.03 14.48
CA ASP A 65 1.35 4.57 15.71
C ASP A 65 2.21 3.55 16.45
N THR A 66 1.93 2.26 16.26
CA THR A 66 2.67 1.15 16.87
C THR A 66 3.63 0.50 15.87
N TYR A 67 4.60 -0.24 16.40
CA TYR A 67 5.46 -1.13 15.65
C TYR A 67 5.56 -2.48 16.35
N ASN A 68 5.93 -3.50 15.58
CA ASN A 68 6.03 -4.87 16.05
C ASN A 68 7.48 -5.14 16.47
N ASP A 69 7.71 -5.29 17.78
CA ASP A 69 9.01 -5.70 18.35
C ASP A 69 9.22 -7.22 18.36
N SER A 70 8.28 -7.96 17.80
CA SER A 70 8.28 -9.42 17.69
C SER A 70 7.33 -9.82 16.55
N PRO A 71 7.34 -11.08 16.10
CA PRO A 71 6.45 -11.52 15.02
C PRO A 71 4.98 -11.24 15.33
N ARG A 72 4.24 -10.69 14.36
CA ARG A 72 2.81 -10.37 14.48
C ARG A 72 2.11 -10.55 13.14
N GLY A 73 0.94 -11.21 13.16
CA GLY A 73 0.20 -11.49 11.92
C GLY A 73 1.07 -12.29 10.94
N PRO A 74 1.11 -11.94 9.64
CA PRO A 74 1.96 -12.62 8.67
C PRO A 74 3.45 -12.28 8.81
N HIS A 75 3.83 -11.28 9.61
CA HIS A 75 5.19 -10.76 9.70
C HIS A 75 6.03 -11.60 10.67
N SER A 76 7.06 -12.26 10.16
CA SER A 76 7.86 -13.25 10.91
C SER A 76 9.00 -12.68 11.76
N ILE A 77 9.28 -11.38 11.67
CA ILE A 77 10.27 -10.66 12.48
C ILE A 77 9.75 -9.25 12.81
N GLY A 78 10.54 -8.44 13.51
CA GLY A 78 10.20 -7.05 13.81
C GLY A 78 9.86 -6.25 12.56
N SER A 79 8.75 -5.49 12.62
CA SER A 79 8.25 -4.72 11.49
C SER A 79 7.47 -3.47 11.91
N TYR A 80 7.31 -2.52 11.00
CA TYR A 80 6.29 -1.48 11.13
C TYR A 80 5.64 -1.20 9.79
N GLU A 81 4.36 -0.82 9.83
CA GLU A 81 3.54 -0.52 8.67
C GLU A 81 3.59 0.97 8.34
N VAL A 82 3.60 1.27 7.05
CA VAL A 82 3.37 2.61 6.50
C VAL A 82 2.29 2.51 5.44
N TRP A 83 1.11 3.02 5.75
CA TRP A 83 0.00 3.15 4.80
C TRP A 83 0.32 4.21 3.76
N CYS A 84 0.02 3.92 2.49
CA CYS A 84 0.29 4.82 1.38
C CYS A 84 -0.89 4.80 0.38
N PRO A 85 -1.53 5.95 0.14
CA PRO A 85 -2.53 6.05 -0.91
C PRO A 85 -1.83 6.12 -2.27
N LYS A 86 -2.51 5.68 -3.34
CA LYS A 86 -1.95 5.66 -4.70
C LYS A 86 -1.42 7.02 -5.16
N GLU A 87 -2.04 8.11 -4.72
CA GLU A 87 -1.70 9.50 -5.04
C GLU A 87 -0.28 9.86 -4.58
N HIS A 88 0.23 9.17 -3.56
CA HIS A 88 1.57 9.36 -3.01
C HIS A 88 2.54 8.22 -3.33
N PHE A 89 2.10 7.14 -3.98
CA PHE A 89 2.88 5.91 -4.16
C PHE A 89 4.25 6.18 -4.79
N SER A 90 4.31 6.87 -5.93
CA SER A 90 5.57 7.12 -6.64
C SER A 90 6.59 7.88 -5.79
N ARG A 91 6.12 8.83 -4.98
CA ARG A 91 6.96 9.61 -4.07
C ARG A 91 7.46 8.78 -2.90
N VAL A 92 6.58 8.00 -2.27
CA VAL A 92 6.92 7.11 -1.15
C VAL A 92 7.88 6.02 -1.60
N TYR A 93 7.59 5.38 -2.73
CA TYR A 93 8.46 4.39 -3.35
C TYR A 93 9.86 4.98 -3.64
N SER A 94 9.92 6.13 -4.31
CA SER A 94 11.20 6.79 -4.63
C SER A 94 11.99 7.13 -3.36
N TRP A 95 11.32 7.61 -2.31
CA TRP A 95 11.96 7.95 -1.06
C TRP A 95 12.54 6.70 -0.36
N PHE A 96 11.77 5.61 -0.28
CA PHE A 96 12.28 4.37 0.28
C PHE A 96 13.44 3.79 -0.54
N ALA A 97 13.36 3.81 -1.87
CA ALA A 97 14.44 3.35 -2.73
C ALA A 97 15.77 4.08 -2.44
N LEU A 98 15.72 5.35 -2.05
CA LEU A 98 16.91 6.15 -1.69
C LEU A 98 17.33 6.02 -0.22
N HIS A 99 16.44 5.60 0.68
CA HIS A 99 16.63 5.79 2.12
C HIS A 99 16.39 4.55 2.99
N HIS A 100 15.95 3.42 2.42
CA HIS A 100 15.66 2.21 3.20
C HIS A 100 16.90 1.58 3.83
N GLY A 101 18.10 1.91 3.34
CA GLY A 101 19.36 1.46 3.92
C GLY A 101 19.46 -0.06 3.92
N VAL A 102 19.63 -0.66 5.10
CA VAL A 102 19.76 -2.11 5.27
C VAL A 102 18.41 -2.83 5.46
N HIS A 103 17.30 -2.08 5.50
CA HIS A 103 15.98 -2.64 5.83
C HIS A 103 15.29 -3.20 4.60
N SER A 104 14.75 -4.41 4.75
CA SER A 104 13.85 -4.99 3.76
C SER A 104 12.47 -4.36 3.87
N ILE A 105 11.80 -4.16 2.74
CA ILE A 105 10.46 -3.58 2.70
C ILE A 105 9.55 -4.46 1.84
N LEU A 106 8.49 -5.01 2.44
CA LEU A 106 7.37 -5.59 1.70
C LEU A 106 6.45 -4.45 1.26
N ILE A 107 6.09 -4.45 -0.01
CA ILE A 107 5.16 -3.49 -0.61
C ILE A 107 4.02 -4.31 -1.17
N HIS A 108 2.79 -4.11 -0.69
CA HIS A 108 1.64 -4.82 -1.23
C HIS A 108 0.43 -3.91 -1.40
N PRO A 109 -0.46 -4.22 -2.36
CA PRO A 109 -1.74 -3.53 -2.46
C PRO A 109 -2.64 -3.86 -1.26
N LEU A 110 -3.63 -3.01 -1.01
CA LEU A 110 -4.73 -3.26 -0.08
C LEU A 110 -6.00 -3.55 -0.86
N THR A 111 -6.29 -4.81 -1.15
CA THR A 111 -7.56 -5.22 -1.78
C THR A 111 -8.36 -6.10 -0.82
N GLN A 112 -9.41 -6.74 -1.31
CA GLN A 112 -10.15 -7.72 -0.52
C GLN A 112 -9.43 -9.06 -0.39
N TYR A 113 -8.32 -9.29 -1.10
CA TYR A 113 -7.65 -10.59 -1.21
C TYR A 113 -6.31 -10.60 -0.46
N GLU A 114 -6.35 -10.56 0.88
CA GLU A 114 -5.18 -10.36 1.74
C GLU A 114 -4.03 -11.34 1.46
N VAL A 115 -4.31 -12.65 1.34
CA VAL A 115 -3.26 -13.65 1.02
C VAL A 115 -2.60 -13.35 -0.33
N LEU A 116 -3.39 -13.03 -1.35
CA LEU A 116 -2.89 -12.76 -2.70
C LEU A 116 -2.11 -11.44 -2.76
N ASP A 117 -2.56 -10.45 -1.99
CA ASP A 117 -1.91 -9.16 -1.85
C ASP A 117 -0.53 -9.31 -1.20
N HIS A 118 -0.42 -10.08 -0.12
CA HIS A 118 0.84 -10.34 0.59
C HIS A 118 1.77 -11.34 -0.11
N SER A 119 1.27 -12.07 -1.12
CA SER A 119 2.04 -13.05 -1.90
C SER A 119 2.31 -12.54 -3.31
N ASP A 120 1.54 -12.97 -4.29
CA ASP A 120 1.84 -12.83 -5.72
C ASP A 120 1.75 -11.39 -6.22
N ARG A 121 0.97 -10.53 -5.55
CA ARG A 121 0.85 -9.10 -5.90
C ARG A 121 1.84 -8.22 -5.15
N SER A 122 2.64 -8.80 -4.24
CA SER A 122 3.62 -8.04 -3.47
C SER A 122 4.91 -7.79 -4.25
N ALA A 123 5.62 -6.75 -3.83
CA ALA A 123 6.98 -6.44 -4.26
C ALA A 123 7.88 -6.28 -3.04
N TRP A 124 9.20 -6.42 -3.25
CA TRP A 124 10.19 -6.25 -2.19
C TRP A 124 11.26 -5.23 -2.59
N MET A 125 11.60 -4.35 -1.66
CA MET A 125 12.88 -3.63 -1.67
C MET A 125 13.83 -4.32 -0.69
N GLY A 126 15.05 -4.61 -1.13
CA GLY A 126 16.01 -5.39 -0.33
C GLY A 126 15.70 -6.89 -0.39
N LYS A 127 16.04 -7.62 0.69
CA LYS A 127 15.92 -9.08 0.73
C LYS A 127 14.55 -9.50 1.27
N PRO A 128 13.77 -10.33 0.57
CA PRO A 128 12.51 -10.83 1.11
C PRO A 128 12.68 -11.51 2.46
N VAL A 129 11.69 -11.31 3.33
CA VAL A 129 11.57 -11.99 4.62
C VAL A 129 10.40 -12.98 4.52
N PRO A 130 10.51 -14.22 5.04
CA PRO A 130 9.41 -15.16 5.02
C PRO A 130 8.16 -14.59 5.71
N LEU A 131 6.99 -14.83 5.13
CA LEU A 131 5.70 -14.48 5.74
C LEU A 131 4.95 -15.74 6.15
N ASP A 132 4.23 -15.67 7.27
CA ASP A 132 3.27 -16.71 7.66
C ASP A 132 1.88 -16.37 7.11
N LEU A 133 1.65 -16.70 5.83
CA LEU A 133 0.41 -16.37 5.13
C LEU A 133 -0.82 -17.07 5.74
N SER A 134 -0.64 -18.12 6.55
CA SER A 134 -1.76 -18.78 7.23
C SER A 134 -2.39 -17.90 8.34
N LYS A 135 -1.81 -16.73 8.62
CA LYS A 135 -2.32 -15.74 9.56
C LYS A 135 -3.24 -14.72 8.92
N LEU A 136 -3.44 -14.79 7.61
CA LEU A 136 -4.30 -13.89 6.85
C LEU A 136 -5.59 -14.60 6.43
N PRO A 137 -6.73 -13.90 6.40
CA PRO A 137 -7.91 -14.40 5.69
C PRO A 137 -7.63 -14.41 4.18
N GLU A 138 -8.22 -15.33 3.42
CA GLU A 138 -8.09 -15.30 1.95
C GLU A 138 -8.85 -14.12 1.33
N TYR A 139 -9.99 -13.76 1.94
CA TYR A 139 -10.88 -12.71 1.48
C TYR A 139 -11.49 -11.92 2.65
N VAL A 140 -11.70 -10.62 2.46
CA VAL A 140 -12.44 -9.74 3.38
C VAL A 140 -13.60 -9.05 2.67
N ASP A 141 -14.79 -9.07 3.28
CA ASP A 141 -16.01 -8.51 2.68
C ASP A 141 -15.92 -6.99 2.43
N LYS A 142 -15.15 -6.28 3.24
CA LYS A 142 -14.94 -4.84 3.12
C LYS A 142 -13.48 -4.52 3.34
N ILE A 143 -12.92 -3.71 2.44
CA ILE A 143 -11.59 -3.13 2.64
C ILE A 143 -11.71 -2.11 3.78
N PRO A 144 -10.99 -2.26 4.89
CA PRO A 144 -11.03 -1.30 5.98
C PRO A 144 -10.41 0.03 5.53
N LEU A 145 -11.14 1.13 5.70
CA LEU A 145 -10.62 2.47 5.48
C LEU A 145 -9.75 2.85 6.68
N GLN A 146 -8.43 2.92 6.49
CA GLN A 146 -7.52 3.25 7.60
C GLN A 146 -7.51 4.76 7.91
N TYR A 147 -7.51 5.62 6.88
CA TYR A 147 -7.40 7.09 7.02
C TYR A 147 -8.43 7.83 6.16
N PRO A 148 -9.75 7.60 6.38
CA PRO A 148 -10.81 8.17 5.55
C PRO A 148 -10.85 9.71 5.58
N GLU A 149 -10.42 10.33 6.67
CA GLU A 149 -10.38 11.78 6.86
C GLU A 149 -9.45 12.50 5.87
N LEU A 150 -8.50 11.79 5.26
CA LEU A 150 -7.57 12.35 4.28
C LEU A 150 -8.21 12.51 2.89
N GLY A 151 -9.31 11.81 2.60
CA GLY A 151 -9.96 11.85 1.28
C GLY A 151 -9.05 11.36 0.14
N LEU A 152 -8.16 10.40 0.43
CA LEU A 152 -7.22 9.78 -0.51
C LEU A 152 -7.53 8.29 -0.66
N GLY A 153 -6.92 7.62 -1.65
CA GLY A 153 -7.08 6.18 -1.82
C GLY A 153 -8.54 5.77 -2.02
N TYR A 154 -9.04 4.83 -1.20
CA TYR A 154 -10.43 4.37 -1.27
C TYR A 154 -11.45 5.43 -0.82
N SER A 155 -10.98 6.49 -0.15
CA SER A 155 -11.80 7.62 0.28
C SER A 155 -11.72 8.83 -0.68
N ALA A 156 -11.01 8.70 -1.81
CA ALA A 156 -10.94 9.76 -2.81
C ALA A 156 -12.29 9.98 -3.50
N PRO A 157 -12.67 11.23 -3.85
CA PRO A 157 -13.91 11.51 -4.56
C PRO A 157 -13.96 10.77 -5.91
N ASN A 158 -15.10 10.16 -6.23
CA ASN A 158 -15.29 9.55 -7.54
C ASN A 158 -15.33 10.63 -8.61
N ASN A 159 -14.57 10.46 -9.70
CA ASN A 159 -14.62 11.38 -10.85
C ASN A 159 -16.03 11.48 -11.48
N ASN A 160 -16.94 10.55 -11.18
CA ASN A 160 -18.32 10.52 -11.66
C ASN A 160 -19.29 11.42 -10.87
N ASP A 161 -18.87 12.00 -9.73
CA ASP A 161 -19.72 12.91 -8.95
C ASP A 161 -19.63 14.38 -9.39
N LYS A 162 -18.75 14.71 -10.36
CA LYS A 162 -18.60 16.08 -10.89
C LYS A 162 -19.61 16.46 -11.98
N THR A 163 -20.59 15.60 -12.26
CA THR A 163 -21.60 15.82 -13.33
C THR A 163 -23.05 15.82 -12.81
N LYS A 164 -23.28 16.11 -11.53
CA LYS A 164 -24.63 16.40 -11.01
C LYS A 164 -24.79 17.88 -10.69
#